data_AF-A0A819FUG1-F1
#
_entry.id   AF-A0A819FUG1-F1
#
_cell.length_a   1.000
_cell.length_b   1.000
_cell.length_c   1.000
_cell.angle_alpha   90.00
_cell.angle_beta   90.00
_cell.angle_gamma   90.00
#
_symmetry.space_group_name_H-M   'P 1'
#
loop_
_entity.id
_entity.type
_entity.pdbx_description
1 polymer ?
#
loop_
_entity_poly.entity_id
_entity_poly.type
_entity_poly.pdbx_seq_one_letter_code
_entity_poly.pdbx_strand_id
1 'polypeptide(L)'
;MQIIHLLPDLITLKINSLSFYRSITFTNQVFPTTSSIEHAKKIKYVYLEKTHKIQDIYFLMTFCPQMEYLNVECIKNKNIELFLRNILHVINNNRYEYLRLLCIYITKADDQMIKRLNKMIGDEKLLLDYTIHCELYNIYLKWK
;
A
#
# COMPACT_ATOMS: atom_id res chain seq x y z
N MET A 1 10.94 10.87 -10.71
CA MET A 1 11.32 11.35 -9.37
C MET A 1 12.84 11.45 -9.29
N GLN A 2 13.43 12.62 -9.54
CA GLN A 2 14.89 12.78 -9.62
C GLN A 2 15.57 12.93 -8.23
N ILE A 3 14.80 13.28 -7.19
CA ILE A 3 15.33 13.61 -5.85
C ILE A 3 15.77 12.37 -5.06
N ILE A 4 15.19 11.19 -5.31
CA ILE A 4 15.47 9.99 -4.50
C ILE A 4 16.90 9.48 -4.69
N HIS A 5 17.49 9.68 -5.87
CA HIS A 5 18.91 9.37 -6.12
C HIS A 5 19.86 10.22 -5.26
N LEU A 6 19.41 11.37 -4.78
CA LEU A 6 20.21 12.27 -3.93
C LEU A 6 20.15 11.86 -2.45
N LEU A 7 19.29 10.90 -2.10
CA LEU A 7 19.07 10.44 -0.73
C LEU A 7 19.27 8.91 -0.66
N PRO A 8 20.52 8.43 -0.78
CA PRO A 8 20.82 7.01 -0.96
C PRO A 8 20.49 6.13 0.24
N ASP A 9 20.21 6.71 1.41
CA ASP A 9 19.88 6.01 2.66
C ASP A 9 18.46 6.35 3.16
N LEU A 10 17.58 6.79 2.24
CA LEU A 10 16.18 7.03 2.57
C LEU A 10 15.46 5.71 2.89
N ILE A 11 15.15 5.48 4.17
CA ILE A 11 14.40 4.31 4.64
C ILE A 11 12.89 4.58 4.67
N THR A 12 12.50 5.85 4.86
CA THR A 12 11.10 6.25 5.00
C THR A 12 10.72 7.22 3.89
N LEU A 13 9.60 6.95 3.22
CA LEU A 13 9.04 7.81 2.19
C LEU A 13 7.65 8.26 2.61
N LYS A 14 7.49 9.56 2.84
CA LYS A 14 6.20 10.18 3.16
C LYS A 14 5.71 11.02 1.99
N ILE A 15 4.51 10.71 1.49
CA ILE A 15 3.91 11.30 0.31
C ILE A 15 2.54 11.85 0.70
N ASN A 16 2.34 13.15 0.48
CA ASN A 16 1.05 13.79 0.74
C ASN A 16 -0.01 13.26 -0.24
N SER A 17 0.24 13.34 -1.54
CA SER A 17 -0.67 12.79 -2.55
C SER A 17 0.08 12.38 -3.81
N LEU A 18 -0.51 11.43 -4.54
CA LEU A 18 -0.09 11.09 -5.89
C LEU A 18 -1.17 11.59 -6.86
N SER A 19 -0.79 12.47 -7.77
CA SER A 19 -1.64 12.98 -8.84
C SER A 19 -1.25 12.34 -10.16
N PHE A 20 -1.32 11.01 -10.26
CA PHE A 20 -1.10 10.34 -11.54
C PHE A 20 -2.25 10.65 -12.50
N TYR A 21 -1.98 11.55 -13.46
CA TYR A 21 -2.83 11.83 -14.61
C TYR A 21 -2.57 10.78 -15.68
N ARG A 22 -3.62 10.00 -16.00
CA ARG A 22 -3.83 9.17 -17.20
C ARG A 22 -2.70 8.20 -17.62
N SER A 23 -3.06 6.91 -17.63
CA SER A 23 -2.58 5.91 -18.59
C SER A 23 -1.08 5.89 -18.86
N ILE A 24 -0.27 5.60 -17.83
CA ILE A 24 0.95 4.86 -18.10
C ILE A 24 0.52 3.41 -18.11
N THR A 25 0.28 2.88 -19.30
CA THR A 25 0.45 1.45 -19.54
C THR A 25 1.84 1.11 -19.00
N PHE A 26 1.90 0.43 -17.85
CA PHE A 26 3.14 -0.02 -17.19
C PHE A 26 3.95 -1.00 -18.07
N THR A 27 3.64 -1.12 -19.36
CA THR A 27 4.22 -2.07 -20.27
C THR A 27 5.41 -1.55 -21.06
N ASN A 28 5.71 -0.24 -21.16
CA ASN A 28 6.86 0.20 -21.99
C ASN A 28 7.46 1.60 -21.69
N GLN A 29 7.19 2.22 -20.54
CA GLN A 29 7.89 3.47 -20.19
C GLN A 29 8.98 3.21 -19.17
N VAL A 30 10.22 3.39 -19.65
CA VAL A 30 11.48 3.39 -18.93
C VAL A 30 11.30 4.02 -17.55
N PHE A 31 11.25 3.18 -16.52
CA PHE A 31 11.42 3.63 -15.14
C PHE A 31 12.72 4.45 -15.04
N PRO A 32 12.85 5.37 -14.07
CA PRO A 32 14.07 6.14 -13.91
C PRO A 32 15.26 5.18 -13.85
N THR A 33 16.37 5.60 -14.46
CA THR A 33 17.71 4.99 -14.42
C THR A 33 17.90 4.02 -13.24
N THR A 34 18.44 2.84 -13.53
CA THR A 34 18.70 1.71 -12.61
C THR A 34 19.02 2.10 -11.17
N SER A 35 19.80 3.17 -10.96
CA SER A 35 20.14 3.69 -9.63
C SER A 35 18.95 4.12 -8.77
N SER A 36 17.84 4.67 -9.31
CA SER A 36 16.71 5.12 -8.47
C SER A 36 15.86 3.96 -7.98
N ILE A 37 15.78 2.89 -8.75
CA ILE A 37 15.16 1.64 -8.32
C ILE A 37 16.04 0.99 -7.26
N GLU A 38 17.37 1.03 -7.41
CA GLU A 38 18.29 0.51 -6.39
C GLU A 38 18.17 1.25 -5.06
N HIS A 39 18.09 2.58 -5.07
CA HIS A 39 17.85 3.34 -3.84
C HIS A 39 16.46 3.07 -3.26
N ALA A 40 15.43 2.95 -4.11
CA ALA A 40 14.08 2.68 -3.63
C ALA A 40 13.91 1.28 -3.01
N LYS A 41 14.82 0.32 -3.28
CA LYS A 41 14.88 -0.95 -2.53
C LYS A 41 15.16 -0.75 -1.03
N LYS A 42 15.83 0.33 -0.62
CA LYS A 42 16.09 0.59 0.80
C LYS A 42 14.88 1.17 1.54
N ILE A 43 13.86 1.64 0.81
CA ILE A 43 12.67 2.23 1.42
C ILE A 43 11.82 1.10 2.02
N LYS A 44 11.67 1.13 3.35
CA LYS A 44 10.92 0.13 4.13
C LYS A 44 9.56 0.64 4.58
N TYR A 45 9.45 1.93 4.87
CA TYR A 45 8.24 2.54 5.42
C TYR A 45 7.69 3.58 4.45
N VAL A 46 6.49 3.36 3.94
CA VAL A 46 5.83 4.27 3.01
C VAL A 46 4.53 4.78 3.62
N TYR A 47 4.34 6.09 3.58
CA TYR A 47 3.14 6.77 4.06
C TYR A 47 2.53 7.55 2.90
N LEU A 48 1.27 7.26 2.58
CA LEU A 48 0.48 7.98 1.58
C LEU A 48 -0.72 8.65 2.27
N GLU A 49 -0.63 9.95 2.52
CA GLU A 49 -1.67 10.71 3.25
C GLU A 49 -2.97 10.83 2.44
N LYS A 50 -2.92 10.79 1.11
CA LYS A 50 -4.12 10.95 0.28
C LYS A 50 -4.09 9.99 -0.89
N THR A 51 -4.81 8.88 -0.78
CA THR A 51 -5.13 8.04 -1.95
C THR A 51 -6.54 8.27 -2.43
N HIS A 52 -6.70 8.36 -3.75
CA HIS A 52 -8.01 8.33 -4.39
C HIS A 52 -8.18 7.13 -5.31
N LYS A 53 -7.09 6.41 -5.63
CA LYS A 53 -7.06 5.41 -6.69
C LYS A 53 -6.15 4.27 -6.26
N ILE A 54 -6.57 3.04 -6.54
CA ILE A 54 -5.74 1.86 -6.28
C ILE A 54 -4.43 1.90 -7.08
N GLN A 55 -4.43 2.58 -8.25
CA GLN A 55 -3.24 2.82 -9.08
C GLN A 55 -2.08 3.48 -8.32
N ASP A 56 -2.38 4.30 -7.32
CA ASP A 56 -1.37 4.93 -6.47
C ASP A 56 -0.64 3.86 -5.63
N ILE A 57 -1.37 2.88 -5.12
CA ILE A 57 -0.82 1.75 -4.35
C ILE A 57 0.04 0.87 -5.24
N TYR A 58 -0.46 0.52 -6.44
CA TYR A 58 0.31 -0.24 -7.43
C TYR A 58 1.64 0.43 -7.75
N PHE A 59 1.63 1.74 -8.00
CA PHE A 59 2.84 2.49 -8.27
C PHE A 59 3.84 2.38 -7.11
N LEU A 60 3.38 2.56 -5.87
CA LEU A 60 4.25 2.50 -4.69
C LEU A 60 4.85 1.11 -4.49
N MET A 61 4.06 0.05 -4.68
CA MET A 61 4.55 -1.31 -4.54
C MET A 61 5.60 -1.65 -5.61
N THR A 62 5.41 -1.19 -6.85
CA THR A 62 6.41 -1.36 -7.92
C THR A 62 7.66 -0.51 -7.67
N PHE A 63 7.48 0.71 -7.17
CA PHE A 63 8.58 1.66 -6.96
C PHE A 63 9.43 1.31 -5.72
N CYS A 64 8.81 0.82 -4.64
CA CYS A 64 9.46 0.42 -3.39
C CYS A 64 9.32 -1.11 -3.18
N PRO A 65 10.06 -1.94 -3.94
CA PRO A 65 9.81 -3.39 -3.98
C PRO A 65 10.12 -4.14 -2.68
N GLN A 66 10.91 -3.55 -1.77
CA GLN A 66 11.21 -4.15 -0.45
C GLN A 66 10.51 -3.43 0.70
N MET A 67 9.45 -2.67 0.40
CA MET A 67 8.60 -2.04 1.39
C MET A 67 8.02 -3.07 2.35
N GLU A 68 8.19 -2.84 3.64
CA GLU A 68 7.70 -3.71 4.71
C GLU A 68 6.40 -3.18 5.32
N TYR A 69 6.21 -1.86 5.24
CA TYR A 69 5.09 -1.14 5.81
C TYR A 69 4.51 -0.13 4.83
N LEU A 70 3.19 -0.19 4.67
CA LEU A 70 2.42 0.78 3.93
C LEU A 70 1.31 1.38 4.80
N ASN A 71 1.38 2.69 5.03
CA ASN A 71 0.29 3.47 5.61
C ASN A 71 -0.44 4.24 4.51
N VAL A 72 -1.76 4.13 4.48
CA VAL A 72 -2.60 4.83 3.52
C VAL A 72 -3.77 5.48 4.22
N GLU A 73 -3.97 6.76 3.98
CA GLU A 73 -5.20 7.44 4.34
C GLU A 73 -6.17 7.45 3.13
N CYS A 74 -7.31 6.77 3.33
CA CYS A 74 -8.36 6.67 2.33
C CYS A 74 -9.29 7.89 2.41
N ILE A 75 -9.08 8.84 1.50
CA ILE A 75 -9.89 10.06 1.47
C ILE A 75 -11.18 9.82 0.69
N LYS A 76 -12.31 10.01 1.39
CA LYS A 76 -13.71 9.73 1.02
C LYS A 76 -14.07 8.26 1.24
N ASN A 77 -15.25 8.04 1.84
CA ASN A 77 -15.94 6.76 2.10
C ASN A 77 -16.15 5.91 0.82
N LYS A 78 -15.06 5.51 0.17
CA LYS A 78 -15.07 4.42 -0.79
C LYS A 78 -15.26 3.15 0.01
N ASN A 79 -16.01 2.21 -0.56
CA ASN A 79 -16.23 0.90 0.02
C ASN A 79 -14.87 0.29 0.43
N ILE A 80 -14.58 0.31 1.74
CA ILE A 80 -13.29 -0.12 2.28
C ILE A 80 -13.05 -1.58 2.04
N GLU A 81 -14.10 -2.42 2.06
CA GLU A 81 -14.01 -3.84 1.75
C GLU A 81 -13.48 -4.01 0.32
N LEU A 82 -14.08 -3.29 -0.65
CA LEU A 82 -13.60 -3.32 -2.03
C LEU A 82 -12.17 -2.78 -2.17
N PHE A 83 -11.82 -1.72 -1.43
CA PHE A 83 -10.47 -1.15 -1.48
C PHE A 83 -9.43 -2.12 -0.93
N LEU A 84 -9.67 -2.69 0.26
CA LEU A 84 -8.78 -3.66 0.89
C LEU A 84 -8.69 -4.94 0.05
N ARG A 85 -9.82 -5.45 -0.45
CA ARG A 85 -9.86 -6.61 -1.36
C ARG A 85 -8.94 -6.40 -2.56
N ASN A 86 -9.02 -5.22 -3.19
CA ASN A 86 -8.14 -4.88 -4.30
C ASN A 86 -6.67 -4.90 -3.87
N ILE A 87 -6.28 -4.23 -2.78
CA ILE A 87 -4.88 -4.25 -2.30
C ILE A 87 -4.40 -5.69 -2.05
N LEU A 88 -5.20 -6.53 -1.40
CA LEU A 88 -4.81 -7.91 -1.08
C LEU A 88 -4.66 -8.77 -2.33
N HIS A 89 -5.53 -8.63 -3.33
CA HIS A 89 -5.34 -9.29 -4.62
C HIS A 89 -4.03 -8.89 -5.29
N VAL A 90 -3.63 -7.62 -5.17
CA VAL A 90 -2.35 -7.13 -5.72
C VAL A 90 -1.16 -7.76 -5.02
N ILE A 91 -1.21 -7.84 -3.69
CA ILE A 91 -0.18 -8.47 -2.87
C ILE A 91 -0.01 -9.94 -3.27
N ASN A 92 -1.13 -10.67 -3.38
CA ASN A 92 -1.11 -12.09 -3.72
C ASN A 92 -0.66 -12.35 -5.17
N ASN A 93 -1.16 -11.58 -6.13
CA ASN A 93 -0.88 -11.83 -7.55
C ASN A 93 0.55 -11.46 -7.95
N ASN A 94 1.13 -10.43 -7.34
CA ASN A 94 2.47 -9.95 -7.67
C ASN A 94 3.56 -10.45 -6.72
N ARG A 95 3.21 -11.33 -5.76
CA ARG A 95 4.14 -11.90 -4.77
C ARG A 95 5.01 -10.84 -4.09
N TYR A 96 4.37 -9.81 -3.54
CA TYR A 96 5.09 -8.80 -2.76
C TYR A 96 5.49 -9.39 -1.39
N GLU A 97 6.60 -10.12 -1.38
CA GLU A 97 7.09 -10.91 -0.24
C GLU A 97 7.53 -10.06 0.96
N TYR A 98 7.86 -8.78 0.76
CA TYR A 98 8.38 -7.93 1.83
C TYR A 98 7.31 -7.19 2.63
N LEU A 99 6.17 -6.88 2.02
CA LEU A 99 5.11 -6.13 2.70
C LEU A 99 4.49 -7.04 3.76
N ARG A 100 4.60 -6.65 5.04
CA ARG A 100 4.07 -7.42 6.19
C ARG A 100 3.05 -6.65 7.01
N LEU A 101 2.94 -5.34 6.82
CA LEU A 101 2.04 -4.49 7.57
C LEU A 101 1.38 -3.44 6.67
N LEU A 102 0.07 -3.51 6.58
CA LEU A 102 -0.78 -2.51 5.94
C LEU A 102 -1.58 -1.78 7.02
N CYS A 103 -1.47 -0.45 7.02
CA CYS A 103 -2.24 0.44 7.88
C CYS A 103 -3.16 1.29 7.01
N ILE A 104 -4.46 1.28 7.30
CA ILE A 104 -5.44 2.09 6.60
C ILE A 104 -6.11 3.02 7.59
N TYR A 105 -5.95 4.33 7.39
CA TYR A 105 -6.66 5.33 8.19
C TYR A 105 -8.08 5.55 7.65
N ILE A 106 -9.05 5.44 8.54
CA ILE A 106 -10.49 5.58 8.30
C ILE A 106 -11.14 6.25 9.50
N THR A 107 -11.74 7.42 9.28
CA THR A 107 -12.38 8.24 10.33
C THR A 107 -13.59 7.60 11.02
N LYS A 108 -14.12 6.50 10.49
CA LYS A 108 -15.30 5.78 10.99
C LYS A 108 -15.02 4.28 11.17
N ALA A 109 -13.79 3.90 11.47
CA ALA A 109 -13.48 2.51 11.79
C ALA A 109 -14.20 2.09 13.08
N ASP A 110 -14.91 0.97 13.03
CA ASP A 110 -15.59 0.36 14.17
C ASP A 110 -15.39 -1.16 14.19
N ASP A 111 -15.73 -1.81 15.30
CA ASP A 111 -15.56 -3.26 15.46
C ASP A 111 -16.38 -4.07 14.44
N GLN A 112 -17.52 -3.53 13.99
CA GLN A 112 -18.34 -4.19 12.99
C GLN A 112 -17.66 -4.19 11.62
N MET A 113 -16.95 -3.12 11.27
CA MET A 113 -16.12 -3.02 10.09
C MET A 113 -14.99 -4.04 10.14
N ILE A 114 -14.28 -4.15 11.28
CA ILE A 114 -13.23 -5.17 11.45
C ILE A 114 -13.78 -6.58 11.27
N LYS A 115 -14.93 -6.91 11.88
CA LYS A 115 -15.57 -8.23 11.70
C LYS A 115 -15.91 -8.52 10.24
N ARG A 116 -16.44 -7.54 9.51
CA ARG A 116 -16.75 -7.68 8.07
C ARG A 116 -15.49 -7.87 7.23
N LEU A 117 -14.45 -7.08 7.47
CA LEU A 117 -13.18 -7.21 6.76
C LEU A 117 -12.52 -8.56 7.05
N ASN A 118 -12.48 -8.98 8.32
CA ASN A 118 -11.93 -10.28 8.72
C ASN A 118 -12.68 -11.44 8.04
N LYS A 119 -14.02 -11.37 8.01
CA LYS A 119 -14.85 -12.36 7.32
C LYS A 119 -14.55 -12.40 5.82
N MET A 120 -14.50 -11.25 5.16
CA MET A 120 -14.15 -11.16 3.73
C MET A 120 -12.78 -11.76 3.43
N ILE A 121 -11.74 -11.43 4.21
CA ILE A 121 -10.39 -11.96 4.00
C ILE A 121 -10.37 -13.49 4.17
N GLY A 122 -11.08 -14.01 5.17
CA GLY A 122 -11.20 -15.44 5.42
C GLY A 122 -11.99 -16.19 4.33
N ASP A 123 -13.19 -15.72 4.01
CA ASP A 123 -14.10 -16.36 3.04
C ASP A 123 -13.48 -16.42 1.63
N GLU A 124 -12.80 -15.36 1.22
CA GLU A 124 -12.14 -15.25 -0.08
C GLU A 124 -10.68 -15.76 -0.09
N LYS A 125 -10.17 -16.20 1.08
CA LYS A 125 -8.79 -16.67 1.26
C LYS A 125 -7.75 -15.65 0.74
N LEU A 126 -7.99 -14.37 1.01
CA LEU A 126 -7.16 -13.27 0.52
C LEU A 126 -5.81 -13.14 1.25
N LEU A 127 -5.68 -13.71 2.44
CA LEU A 127 -4.44 -13.64 3.21
C LEU A 127 -4.37 -14.82 4.18
N LEU A 128 -3.17 -15.38 4.36
CA LEU A 128 -2.91 -16.45 5.33
C LEU A 128 -2.14 -15.89 6.52
N ASP A 129 -2.31 -16.52 7.70
CA ASP A 129 -1.59 -16.19 8.93
C ASP A 129 -1.55 -14.69 9.27
N TYR A 130 -2.71 -14.05 9.19
CA TYR A 130 -2.86 -12.62 9.40
C TYR A 130 -3.54 -12.28 10.72
N THR A 131 -3.30 -11.06 11.19
CA THR A 131 -4.04 -10.42 12.28
C THR A 131 -4.60 -9.10 11.79
N ILE A 132 -5.86 -8.82 12.11
CA ILE A 132 -6.52 -7.55 11.84
C ILE A 132 -7.03 -6.95 13.15
N HIS A 133 -6.75 -5.67 13.38
CA HIS A 133 -7.29 -4.94 14.53
C HIS A 133 -7.49 -3.46 14.20
N CYS A 134 -8.32 -2.80 15.00
CA CYS A 134 -8.52 -1.36 14.95
C CYS A 134 -7.83 -0.72 16.15
N GLU A 135 -7.13 0.38 15.92
CA GLU A 135 -6.65 1.27 16.98
C GLU A 135 -6.97 2.71 16.57
N LEU A 136 -7.82 3.37 17.37
CA LEU A 136 -8.38 4.69 17.08
C LEU A 136 -9.11 4.73 15.72
N TYR A 137 -8.48 5.32 14.71
CA TYR A 137 -9.00 5.45 13.34
C TYR A 137 -8.18 4.66 12.34
N ASN A 138 -7.29 3.78 12.79
CA ASN A 138 -6.41 3.00 11.94
C ASN A 138 -6.79 1.53 12.00
N ILE A 139 -6.97 0.94 10.83
CA ILE A 139 -7.08 -0.51 10.66
C ILE A 139 -5.69 -1.04 10.34
N TYR A 140 -5.18 -1.90 11.21
CA TYR A 140 -3.90 -2.58 11.02
C TYR A 140 -4.14 -4.00 10.57
N LEU A 141 -3.53 -4.35 9.44
CA LEU A 141 -3.49 -5.70 8.91
C LEU A 141 -2.03 -6.15 8.82
N LYS A 142 -1.67 -7.19 9.57
CA LYS A 142 -0.31 -7.74 9.66
C LYS A 142 -0.31 -9.20 9.25
N TRP A 143 0.71 -9.66 8.53
CA TRP A 143 0.88 -11.06 8.14
C TRP A 143 2.36 -11.46 8.12
N LYS A 144 2.60 -12.78 8.04
CA LYS A 144 3.93 -13.39 8.03
C LYS A 144 4.54 -13.50 6.66
#